data_AF-A0A538SWD0-F1
#
_entry.id   AF-A0A538SWD0-F1
#
_cell.length_a   1.000
_cell.length_b   1.000
_cell.length_c   1.000
_cell.angle_alpha   90.00
_cell.angle_beta   90.00
_cell.angle_gamma   90.00
#
_symmetry.space_group_name_H-M   'P 1'
#
loop_
_entity.id
_entity.type
_entity.pdbx_description
1 polymer ?
#
loop_
_entity_poly.entity_id
_entity_poly.type
_entity_poly.pdbx_seq_one_letter_code
_entity_poly.pdbx_strand_id
1 'polypeptide(L)'
;MRCSRPSSRIGRGRLPFGSSGWALASARAIRSAGTRDPKELPNVLRVLIGEADAGAPSRRRVAVLETALDDENPQVIAALVPQLLAAGALDAMMVPTVMKKGRPGVWLTVIAEAHDADDLAARLLTGTSSLGVRLRFDERYELERRIEQVETRFGPIALKIATLPGGGERAVPEFESVRSAAERSGRPLREIAETAVLAWRTQVGESR
;
A
#
# COMPACT_ATOMS: atom_id res chain seq x y z
N MET A 1 50.13 14.11 14.26
CA MET A 1 50.23 13.80 12.82
C MET A 1 49.01 14.38 12.11
N ARG A 2 49.20 15.01 10.94
CA ARG A 2 48.23 15.86 10.22
C ARG A 2 46.92 15.13 9.90
N CYS A 3 45.80 15.78 10.21
CA CYS A 3 44.47 15.41 9.74
C CYS A 3 44.34 15.84 8.27
N SER A 4 44.34 14.89 7.33
CA SER A 4 44.11 15.14 5.91
C SER A 4 42.61 15.26 5.61
N ARG A 5 42.23 16.24 4.78
CA ARG A 5 40.87 16.58 4.36
C ARG A 5 40.08 15.37 3.80
N PRO A 6 38.76 15.30 4.00
CA PRO A 6 37.94 14.26 3.38
C PRO A 6 37.84 14.48 1.87
N SER A 7 38.30 13.49 1.10
CA SER A 7 38.15 13.44 -0.35
C SER A 7 36.73 12.99 -0.70
N SER A 8 35.90 13.89 -1.23
CA SER A 8 34.62 13.53 -1.85
C SER A 8 34.87 12.93 -3.24
N ARG A 9 35.13 11.64 -3.33
CA ARG A 9 35.11 10.93 -4.63
C ARG A 9 33.67 10.56 -4.99
N ILE A 10 33.12 11.28 -5.96
CA ILE A 10 31.87 10.93 -6.64
C ILE A 10 32.20 9.80 -7.62
N GLY A 11 31.98 8.55 -7.22
CA GLY A 11 32.06 7.40 -8.13
C GLY A 11 30.74 7.22 -8.86
N ARG A 12 30.70 7.51 -10.17
CA ARG A 12 29.63 6.99 -11.05
C ARG A 12 30.02 5.55 -11.41
N GLY A 13 29.28 4.57 -10.89
CA GLY A 13 29.48 3.16 -11.22
C GLY A 13 28.13 2.46 -11.33
N ARG A 14 27.95 1.67 -12.40
CA ARG A 14 26.91 0.63 -12.45
C ARG A 14 27.37 -0.51 -11.54
N LEU A 15 26.61 -0.80 -10.50
CA LEU A 15 26.87 -1.94 -9.62
C LEU A 15 26.22 -3.20 -10.22
N PRO A 16 26.92 -4.33 -10.32
CA PRO A 16 26.29 -5.60 -10.65
C PRO A 16 25.64 -6.12 -9.37
N PHE A 17 24.30 -6.04 -9.28
CA PHE A 17 23.56 -6.59 -8.15
C PHE A 17 22.82 -7.87 -8.56
N GLY A 18 22.97 -8.91 -7.74
CA GLY A 18 22.31 -10.20 -7.89
C GLY A 18 20.81 -10.15 -7.61
N SER A 19 20.05 -10.83 -8.47
CA SER A 19 18.70 -11.47 -8.38
C SER A 19 17.58 -10.90 -7.49
N SER A 20 17.72 -9.75 -6.86
CA SER A 20 16.63 -9.03 -6.16
C SER A 20 16.42 -7.69 -6.86
N GLY A 21 15.48 -7.71 -7.82
CA GLY A 21 15.25 -6.66 -8.81
C GLY A 21 14.81 -5.32 -8.20
N TRP A 22 15.78 -4.49 -7.86
CA TRP A 22 15.62 -3.05 -7.82
C TRP A 22 16.16 -2.50 -9.15
N ALA A 23 15.27 -2.30 -10.12
CA ALA A 23 15.59 -1.49 -11.28
C ALA A 23 15.64 -0.03 -10.81
N LEU A 24 16.84 0.43 -10.45
CA LEU A 24 17.11 1.83 -10.16
C LEU A 24 17.59 2.47 -11.46
N ALA A 25 16.86 3.49 -11.95
CA ALA A 25 17.24 4.23 -13.15
C ALA A 25 18.59 4.95 -12.95
N SER A 26 18.83 5.44 -11.73
CA SER A 26 20.10 5.98 -11.27
C SER A 26 20.22 5.79 -9.75
N ALA A 27 21.44 5.60 -9.22
CA ALA A 27 21.66 5.53 -7.78
C ALA A 27 22.93 6.30 -7.36
N ARG A 28 22.84 7.08 -6.28
CA ARG A 28 23.95 7.75 -5.58
C ARG A 28 24.13 7.10 -4.22
N ALA A 29 25.38 6.84 -3.85
CA ALA A 29 25.73 6.34 -2.53
C ALA A 29 26.35 7.46 -1.70
N ILE A 30 25.77 7.75 -0.54
CA ILE A 30 26.36 8.63 0.47
C ILE A 30 26.89 7.75 1.61
N ARG A 31 28.08 8.07 2.10
CA ARG A 31 28.70 7.39 3.25
C ARG A 31 28.99 8.41 4.33
N SER A 32 28.68 8.06 5.58
CA SER A 32 29.11 8.80 6.76
C SER A 32 29.72 7.84 7.78
N ALA A 33 30.55 8.38 8.67
CA ALA A 33 31.12 7.65 9.79
C ALA A 33 30.57 8.24 11.10
N GLY A 34 30.22 7.37 12.04
CA GLY A 34 29.85 7.80 13.39
C GLY A 34 31.07 8.17 14.24
N THR A 35 30.83 8.82 15.38
CA THR A 35 31.90 9.23 16.32
C THR A 35 32.44 8.08 17.18
N ARG A 36 31.75 6.94 17.23
CA ARG A 36 32.19 5.73 17.93
C ARG A 36 33.11 4.91 17.04
N ASP A 37 34.21 4.40 17.59
CA ASP A 37 35.22 3.61 16.86
C ASP A 37 35.38 2.19 17.44
N PRO A 38 34.42 1.27 17.19
CA PRO A 38 34.52 -0.11 17.65
C PRO A 38 35.57 -0.88 16.85
N LYS A 39 36.46 -1.60 17.53
CA LYS A 39 37.61 -2.30 16.92
C LYS A 39 37.23 -3.40 15.92
N GLU A 40 36.05 -3.98 16.05
CA GLU A 40 35.65 -5.18 15.30
C GLU A 40 34.80 -4.85 14.06
N LEU A 41 34.19 -3.67 13.98
CA LEU A 41 33.22 -3.33 12.95
C LEU A 41 33.35 -1.87 12.51
N PRO A 42 33.41 -1.58 11.20
CA PRO A 42 33.36 -0.21 10.71
C PRO A 42 32.03 0.47 11.08
N ASN A 43 32.10 1.58 11.83
CA ASN A 43 30.93 2.39 12.15
C ASN A 43 30.57 3.34 11.00
N VAL A 44 30.14 2.77 9.88
CA VAL A 44 29.79 3.51 8.66
C VAL A 44 28.32 3.33 8.31
N LEU A 45 27.62 4.43 8.07
CA LEU A 45 26.29 4.44 7.47
C LEU A 45 26.43 4.61 5.96
N ARG A 46 25.71 3.79 5.20
CA ARG A 46 25.58 3.93 3.74
C ARG A 46 24.13 4.15 3.37
N VAL A 47 23.87 5.29 2.74
CA VAL A 47 22.56 5.61 2.16
C VAL A 47 22.65 5.46 0.65
N LEU A 48 21.71 4.72 0.06
CA LEU A 48 21.52 4.62 -1.39
C LEU A 48 20.30 5.45 -1.76
N ILE A 49 20.50 6.50 -2.56
CA ILE A 49 19.43 7.33 -3.11
C ILE A 49 19.32 6.95 -4.57
N GLY A 50 18.15 6.58 -5.06
CA GLY A 50 17.97 6.39 -6.49
C GLY A 50 16.58 6.74 -6.99
N GLU A 51 16.48 6.86 -8.29
CA GLU A 51 15.25 7.20 -9.00
C GLU A 51 14.54 5.90 -9.41
N ALA A 52 13.25 5.82 -9.10
CA ALA A 52 12.41 4.74 -9.57
C ALA A 52 12.15 4.91 -11.07
N ASP A 53 12.11 3.80 -11.81
CA ASP A 53 11.64 3.82 -13.20
C ASP A 53 10.16 4.23 -13.23
N ALA A 54 9.87 5.34 -13.92
CA ALA A 54 8.51 5.81 -14.12
C ALA A 54 7.69 4.73 -14.84
N GLY A 55 6.63 4.24 -14.19
CA GLY A 55 5.74 3.20 -14.73
C GLY A 55 6.11 1.75 -14.42
N ALA A 56 7.21 1.48 -13.70
CA ALA A 56 7.43 0.15 -13.13
C ALA A 56 6.56 -0.03 -11.86
N PRO A 57 5.93 -1.19 -11.65
CA PRO A 57 5.20 -1.44 -10.41
C PRO A 57 6.17 -1.41 -9.23
N SER A 58 5.82 -0.63 -8.21
CA SER A 58 6.58 -0.58 -6.97
C SER A 58 6.42 -1.89 -6.21
N ARG A 59 7.46 -2.31 -5.49
CA ARG A 59 7.44 -3.51 -4.65
C ARG A 59 7.42 -3.05 -3.19
N ARG A 60 6.37 -3.42 -2.46
CA ARG A 60 6.18 -3.08 -1.04
C ARG A 60 6.09 -4.34 -0.21
N ARG A 61 6.69 -4.35 0.97
CA ARG A 61 6.50 -5.41 1.96
C ARG A 61 5.29 -5.08 2.84
N VAL A 62 4.38 -6.02 3.02
CA VAL A 62 3.17 -5.88 3.84
C VAL A 62 3.09 -6.98 4.88
N ALA A 63 2.46 -6.70 6.01
CA ALA A 63 2.10 -7.71 7.00
C ALA A 63 0.73 -8.29 6.65
N VAL A 64 0.59 -9.61 6.76
CA VAL A 64 -0.67 -10.33 6.63
C VAL A 64 -0.94 -11.04 7.94
N LEU A 65 -2.01 -10.64 8.61
CA LEU A 65 -2.49 -11.20 9.87
C LEU A 65 -3.72 -12.06 9.60
N GLU A 66 -3.72 -13.28 10.12
CA GLU A 66 -4.81 -14.23 9.90
C GLU A 66 -5.26 -14.88 11.21
N THR A 67 -6.56 -14.92 11.43
CA THR A 67 -7.15 -15.62 12.57
C THR A 67 -8.49 -16.26 12.21
N ALA A 68 -8.80 -17.39 12.82
CA ALA A 68 -10.03 -18.13 12.60
C ALA A 68 -10.92 -18.00 13.84
N LEU A 69 -12.17 -17.61 13.64
CA LEU A 69 -13.14 -17.28 14.68
C LEU A 69 -14.37 -18.19 14.55
N ASP A 70 -14.52 -19.21 15.38
CA ASP A 70 -15.69 -20.11 15.42
C ASP A 70 -16.65 -19.86 16.59
N ASP A 71 -16.17 -19.24 17.67
CA ASP A 71 -16.97 -18.99 18.89
C ASP A 71 -17.28 -17.49 19.10
N GLU A 72 -17.14 -16.67 18.06
CA GLU A 72 -17.31 -15.21 18.12
C GLU A 72 -18.72 -14.75 17.69
N ASN A 73 -19.22 -13.67 18.31
CA ASN A 73 -20.50 -13.08 17.93
C ASN A 73 -20.36 -12.37 16.56
N PRO A 74 -21.19 -12.69 15.55
CA PRO A 74 -21.13 -12.06 14.23
C PRO A 74 -21.21 -10.53 14.23
N GLN A 75 -21.91 -9.92 15.20
CA GLN A 75 -21.98 -8.47 15.35
C GLN A 75 -20.65 -7.87 15.78
N VAL A 76 -19.88 -8.58 16.61
CA VAL A 76 -18.53 -8.18 17.03
C VAL A 76 -17.60 -8.22 15.81
N ILE A 77 -17.64 -9.30 15.03
CA ILE A 77 -16.83 -9.45 13.82
C ILE A 77 -17.17 -8.33 12.81
N ALA A 78 -18.46 -8.02 12.63
CA ALA A 78 -18.90 -6.96 11.72
C ALA A 78 -18.41 -5.56 12.14
N ALA A 79 -18.36 -5.29 13.45
CA ALA A 79 -17.85 -4.01 13.97
C ALA A 79 -16.31 -3.92 13.93
N LEU A 80 -15.61 -5.06 13.95
CA LEU A 80 -14.16 -5.11 14.04
C LEU A 80 -13.48 -4.62 12.75
N VAL A 81 -14.00 -4.97 11.57
CA VAL A 81 -13.39 -4.60 10.28
C VAL A 81 -13.23 -3.08 10.12
N PRO A 82 -14.28 -2.25 10.30
CA PRO A 82 -14.13 -0.78 10.28
C PRO A 82 -13.13 -0.25 11.32
N GLN A 83 -13.08 -0.85 12.51
CA GLN A 83 -12.15 -0.43 13.57
C GLN A 83 -10.70 -0.73 13.21
N LEU A 84 -10.42 -1.87 12.58
CA LEU A 84 -9.09 -2.24 12.11
C LEU A 84 -8.63 -1.30 10.99
N LEU A 85 -9.52 -1.00 10.04
CA LEU A 85 -9.24 -0.03 8.97
C LEU A 85 -8.94 1.37 9.55
N ALA A 86 -9.74 1.81 10.52
CA ALA A 86 -9.50 3.07 11.23
C ALA A 86 -8.20 3.07 12.05
N ALA A 87 -7.73 1.89 12.48
CA ALA A 87 -6.48 1.70 13.21
C ALA A 87 -5.24 1.54 12.31
N GLY A 88 -5.37 1.69 10.99
CA GLY A 88 -4.24 1.65 10.06
C GLY A 88 -4.12 0.37 9.21
N ALA A 89 -5.07 -0.56 9.31
CA ALA A 89 -5.11 -1.68 8.38
C ALA A 89 -5.29 -1.15 6.94
N LEU A 90 -4.47 -1.67 6.02
CA LEU A 90 -4.57 -1.38 4.59
C LEU A 90 -5.77 -2.05 3.95
N ASP A 91 -6.14 -3.22 4.46
CA ASP A 91 -7.30 -4.00 4.03
C ASP A 91 -7.71 -4.99 5.13
N ALA A 92 -8.99 -5.38 5.16
CA ALA A 92 -9.50 -6.39 6.06
C ALA A 92 -10.68 -7.14 5.42
N MET A 93 -10.62 -8.47 5.44
CA MET A 93 -11.55 -9.34 4.73
C MET A 93 -12.01 -10.49 5.62
N MET A 94 -13.25 -10.91 5.44
CA MET A 94 -13.87 -12.02 6.15
C MET A 94 -14.28 -13.10 5.16
N VAL A 95 -13.89 -14.35 5.42
CA VAL A 95 -14.29 -15.52 4.62
C VAL A 95 -15.07 -16.49 5.52
N PRO A 96 -16.32 -16.85 5.19
CA PRO A 96 -17.04 -17.88 5.93
C PRO A 96 -16.35 -19.23 5.77
N THR A 97 -16.20 -19.97 6.86
CA THR A 97 -15.50 -21.26 6.89
C THR A 97 -16.22 -22.27 7.78
N VAL A 98 -15.90 -23.56 7.60
CA VAL A 98 -16.33 -24.64 8.48
C VAL A 98 -15.10 -25.20 9.18
N MET A 99 -15.12 -25.17 10.51
CA MET A 99 -14.02 -25.55 11.37
C MET A 99 -14.23 -26.95 11.98
N LYS A 100 -13.28 -27.40 12.81
CA LYS A 100 -13.35 -28.71 13.48
C LYS A 100 -14.71 -28.89 14.18
N LYS A 101 -15.18 -30.13 14.28
CA LYS A 101 -16.50 -30.47 14.85
C LYS A 101 -17.69 -29.85 14.08
N GLY A 102 -17.50 -29.45 12.82
CA GLY A 102 -18.55 -28.92 11.95
C GLY A 102 -19.05 -27.53 12.34
N ARG A 103 -18.25 -26.76 13.09
CA ARG A 103 -18.64 -25.42 13.55
C ARG A 103 -18.52 -24.40 12.42
N PRO A 104 -19.55 -23.59 12.13
CA PRO A 104 -19.39 -22.44 11.26
C PRO A 104 -18.49 -21.41 11.94
N GLY A 105 -17.63 -20.76 11.16
CA GLY A 105 -16.75 -19.70 11.64
C GLY A 105 -16.38 -18.72 10.54
N VAL A 106 -15.52 -17.75 10.89
CA VAL A 106 -15.00 -16.72 9.99
C VAL A 106 -13.48 -16.78 9.99
N TRP A 107 -12.89 -16.84 8.81
CA TRP A 107 -11.47 -16.56 8.60
C TRP A 107 -11.30 -15.07 8.35
N LEU A 108 -10.67 -14.38 9.29
CA LEU A 108 -10.36 -12.96 9.20
C LEU A 108 -8.93 -12.78 8.72
N THR A 109 -8.76 -12.03 7.63
CA THR A 109 -7.46 -11.64 7.08
C THR A 109 -7.34 -10.12 7.13
N VAL A 110 -6.24 -9.62 7.71
CA VAL A 110 -5.93 -8.20 7.81
C VAL A 110 -4.59 -7.96 7.13
N ILE A 111 -4.54 -6.97 6.24
CA ILE A 111 -3.31 -6.53 5.57
C ILE A 111 -2.91 -5.19 6.19
N ALA A 112 -1.64 -5.04 6.53
CA ALA A 112 -1.13 -3.85 7.21
C ALA A 112 0.27 -3.47 6.75
N GLU A 113 0.68 -2.26 7.11
CA GLU A 113 2.11 -1.92 7.08
C GLU A 113 2.88 -2.77 8.09
N ALA A 114 4.15 -3.03 7.78
CA ALA A 114 4.99 -3.86 8.64
C ALA A 114 5.16 -3.28 10.06
N HIS A 115 5.07 -1.96 10.22
CA HIS A 115 5.20 -1.29 11.52
C HIS A 115 3.91 -1.28 12.34
N ASP A 116 2.75 -1.49 11.71
CA ASP A 116 1.44 -1.55 12.39
C ASP A 116 1.05 -2.98 12.79
N ALA A 117 1.85 -3.97 12.39
CA ALA A 117 1.50 -5.39 12.54
C ALA A 117 1.26 -5.79 14.00
N ASP A 118 2.14 -5.39 14.92
CA ASP A 118 2.04 -5.78 16.33
C ASP A 118 0.83 -5.12 17.02
N ASP A 119 0.57 -3.85 16.71
CA ASP A 119 -0.58 -3.11 17.23
C ASP A 119 -1.90 -3.71 16.75
N LEU A 120 -1.97 -4.08 15.47
CA LEU A 120 -3.16 -4.74 14.90
C LEU A 120 -3.32 -6.16 15.43
N ALA A 121 -2.23 -6.91 15.65
CA ALA A 121 -2.29 -8.22 16.29
C ALA A 121 -2.85 -8.11 17.72
N ALA A 122 -2.39 -7.13 18.50
CA ALA A 122 -2.91 -6.87 19.84
C ALA A 122 -4.41 -6.52 19.83
N ARG A 123 -4.85 -5.69 18.87
CA ARG A 123 -6.28 -5.36 18.69
C ARG A 123 -7.11 -6.58 18.34
N LEU A 124 -6.61 -7.47 17.48
CA LEU A 124 -7.29 -8.73 17.14
C LEU A 124 -7.42 -9.64 18.37
N LEU A 125 -6.36 -9.79 19.16
CA LEU A 125 -6.36 -10.64 20.36
C LEU A 125 -7.21 -10.07 21.51
N THR A 126 -7.33 -8.75 21.61
CA THR A 126 -8.14 -8.09 22.64
C THR A 126 -9.60 -7.90 22.22
N GLY A 127 -9.86 -7.74 20.92
CA GLY A 127 -11.17 -7.50 20.33
C GLY A 127 -11.89 -8.76 19.86
N THR A 128 -11.29 -9.94 20.02
CA THR A 128 -11.91 -11.23 19.68
C THR A 128 -11.64 -12.27 20.75
N SER A 129 -12.38 -13.36 20.69
CA SER A 129 -12.16 -14.60 21.46
C SER A 129 -10.95 -15.43 21.01
N SER A 130 -10.23 -14.99 19.98
CA SER A 130 -9.09 -15.72 19.45
C SER A 130 -7.91 -15.73 20.43
N LEU A 131 -7.32 -16.92 20.61
CA LEU A 131 -6.11 -17.09 21.42
C LEU A 131 -4.82 -16.83 20.65
N GLY A 132 -4.90 -16.58 19.33
CA GLY A 132 -3.72 -16.44 18.49
C GLY A 132 -4.00 -15.81 17.13
N VAL A 133 -2.99 -15.09 16.64
CA VAL A 133 -2.98 -14.49 15.30
C VAL A 133 -1.74 -14.99 14.58
N ARG A 134 -1.91 -15.45 13.34
CA ARG A 134 -0.80 -15.81 12.46
C ARG A 134 -0.32 -14.55 11.77
N LEU A 135 0.99 -14.32 11.76
CA LEU A 135 1.61 -13.19 11.07
C LEU A 135 2.60 -13.72 10.03
N ARG A 136 2.48 -13.20 8.81
CA ARG A 136 3.48 -13.40 7.75
C ARG A 136 3.73 -12.08 7.02
N PHE A 137 4.88 -11.98 6.37
CA PHE A 137 5.20 -10.83 5.55
C PHE A 137 5.25 -11.23 4.09
N ASP A 138 4.44 -10.55 3.29
CA ASP A 138 4.34 -10.75 1.85
C ASP A 138 4.93 -9.58 1.10
N GLU A 139 5.22 -9.80 -0.17
CA GLU A 139 5.58 -8.74 -1.11
C GLU A 139 4.42 -8.44 -2.04
N ARG A 140 4.11 -7.16 -2.16
CA ARG A 140 3.02 -6.63 -2.96
C ARG A 140 3.58 -5.79 -4.10
N TYR A 141 3.17 -6.10 -5.32
CA TYR A 141 3.37 -5.21 -6.46
C TYR A 141 2.25 -4.17 -6.48
N GLU A 142 2.60 -2.89 -6.55
CA GLU A 142 1.66 -1.79 -6.57
C GLU A 142 1.92 -0.86 -7.75
N LEU A 143 0.85 -0.54 -8.47
CA LEU A 143 0.88 0.51 -9.46
C LEU A 143 0.96 1.87 -8.76
N GLU A 144 1.77 2.76 -9.32
CA GLU A 144 1.70 4.18 -8.99
C GLU A 144 0.28 4.67 -9.29
N ARG A 145 -0.31 5.38 -8.33
CA ARG A 145 -1.66 5.88 -8.47
C ARG A 145 -1.80 7.27 -7.84
N ARG A 146 -2.66 8.07 -8.45
CA ARG A 146 -3.07 9.38 -7.94
C ARG A 146 -4.59 9.48 -7.92
N ILE A 147 -5.10 10.42 -7.12
CA ILE A 147 -6.50 10.80 -7.17
C ILE A 147 -6.59 12.09 -7.96
N GLU A 148 -7.49 12.12 -8.94
CA GLU A 148 -7.76 13.27 -9.78
C GLU A 148 -9.26 13.57 -9.71
N GLN A 149 -9.64 14.85 -9.63
CA GLN A 149 -11.04 15.26 -9.70
C GLN A 149 -11.37 15.71 -11.11
N VAL A 150 -12.51 15.24 -11.62
CA VAL A 150 -13.00 15.60 -12.95
C VAL A 150 -14.39 16.19 -12.84
N GLU A 151 -14.58 17.34 -13.50
CA GLU A 151 -15.87 18.01 -13.56
C GLU A 151 -16.83 17.25 -14.48
N THR A 152 -18.04 17.00 -13.98
CA THR A 152 -19.10 16.36 -14.74
C THR A 152 -20.41 17.13 -14.58
N ARG A 153 -21.41 16.81 -15.40
CA ARG A 153 -22.77 17.33 -15.22
C ARG A 153 -23.42 16.96 -13.88
N PHE A 154 -22.84 16.02 -13.12
CA PHE A 154 -23.28 15.60 -11.80
C PHE A 154 -22.44 16.20 -10.66
N GLY A 155 -21.56 17.16 -11.00
CA GLY A 155 -20.57 17.75 -10.13
C GLY A 155 -19.20 17.06 -10.23
N PRO A 156 -18.25 17.44 -9.37
CA PRO A 156 -16.91 16.85 -9.36
C PRO A 156 -16.97 15.39 -8.92
N ILE A 157 -16.32 14.52 -9.69
CA ILE A 157 -16.16 13.10 -9.38
C ILE A 157 -14.68 12.79 -9.24
N ALA A 158 -14.30 12.12 -8.15
CA ALA A 158 -12.93 11.66 -7.94
C ALA A 158 -12.67 10.36 -8.73
N LEU A 159 -11.51 10.28 -9.38
CA LEU A 159 -11.02 9.09 -10.07
C LEU A 159 -9.67 8.67 -9.49
N LYS A 160 -9.51 7.37 -9.26
CA LYS A 160 -8.23 6.72 -9.01
C LYS A 160 -7.57 6.47 -10.36
N ILE A 161 -6.52 7.21 -10.68
CA ILE A 161 -5.73 7.04 -11.89
C ILE A 161 -4.52 6.19 -11.56
N ALA A 162 -4.39 5.03 -12.19
CA ALA A 162 -3.26 4.12 -12.03
C ALA A 162 -2.39 4.13 -13.29
N THR A 163 -1.08 4.30 -13.13
CA THR A 163 -0.08 4.14 -14.18
C THR A 163 0.19 2.65 -14.39
N LEU A 164 -0.06 2.15 -15.59
CA LEU A 164 0.15 0.76 -15.98
C LEU A 164 1.60 0.53 -16.41
N PRO A 165 2.10 -0.73 -16.34
CA PRO A 165 3.33 -1.11 -17.00
C PRO A 165 3.26 -0.75 -18.49
N GLY A 166 4.26 -0.01 -18.98
CA GLY A 166 4.28 0.51 -20.36
C GLY A 166 3.72 1.93 -20.53
N GLY A 167 3.38 2.62 -19.44
CA GLY A 167 3.08 4.07 -19.44
C GLY A 167 1.64 4.44 -19.80
N GLY A 168 0.76 3.46 -20.02
CA GLY A 168 -0.68 3.70 -20.14
C GLY A 168 -1.29 4.09 -18.79
N GLU A 169 -2.41 4.80 -18.81
CA GLU A 169 -3.16 5.16 -17.60
C GLU A 169 -4.54 4.50 -17.60
N ARG A 170 -4.98 4.10 -16.40
CA ARG A 170 -6.33 3.57 -16.17
C ARG A 170 -7.01 4.38 -15.08
N ALA A 171 -8.15 4.97 -15.44
CA ALA A 171 -9.01 5.68 -14.51
C ALA A 171 -10.13 4.77 -13.98
N VAL A 172 -10.33 4.77 -12.66
CA VAL A 172 -11.44 4.10 -12.00
C VAL A 172 -12.15 5.11 -11.09
N PRO A 173 -13.44 5.39 -11.29
CA PRO A 173 -14.20 6.28 -10.41
C PRO A 173 -14.17 5.80 -8.96
N GLU A 174 -14.00 6.73 -8.03
CA GLU A 174 -14.08 6.47 -6.60
C GLU A 174 -15.55 6.25 -6.22
N PHE A 175 -15.84 5.14 -5.54
CA PHE A 175 -17.22 4.68 -5.34
C PHE A 175 -18.01 5.66 -4.47
N GLU A 176 -17.42 6.20 -3.41
CA GLU A 176 -18.14 7.09 -2.49
C GLU A 176 -18.49 8.43 -3.16
N SER A 177 -17.61 8.93 -4.03
CA SER A 177 -17.85 10.10 -4.88
C SER A 177 -19.01 9.86 -5.86
N VAL A 178 -19.01 8.70 -6.54
CA VAL A 178 -20.10 8.29 -7.45
C VAL A 178 -21.42 8.11 -6.69
N ARG A 179 -21.37 7.47 -5.52
CA ARG A 179 -22.53 7.25 -4.66
C ARG A 179 -23.13 8.57 -4.20
N SER A 180 -22.31 9.48 -3.67
CA SER A 180 -22.76 10.79 -3.22
C SER A 180 -23.40 11.59 -4.36
N ALA A 181 -22.86 11.51 -5.58
CA ALA A 181 -23.46 12.15 -6.75
C ALA A 181 -24.78 11.48 -7.17
N ALA A 182 -24.90 10.16 -7.05
CA ALA A 182 -26.14 9.44 -7.32
C ALA A 182 -27.25 9.83 -6.35
N GLU A 183 -26.93 9.92 -5.05
CA GLU A 183 -27.87 10.33 -4.02
C GLU A 183 -28.38 11.76 -4.24
N ARG A 184 -27.51 12.69 -4.67
CA ARG A 184 -27.90 14.08 -4.99
C ARG A 184 -28.70 14.22 -6.28
N SER A 185 -28.36 13.45 -7.31
CA SER A 185 -28.93 13.61 -8.66
C SER A 185 -30.10 12.68 -8.96
N GLY A 186 -30.30 11.63 -8.15
CA GLY A 186 -31.27 10.57 -8.42
C GLY A 186 -30.92 9.68 -9.61
N ARG A 187 -29.67 9.74 -10.11
CA ARG A 187 -29.23 8.98 -11.30
C ARG A 187 -28.55 7.66 -10.92
N PRO A 188 -28.58 6.65 -11.81
CA PRO A 188 -27.90 5.38 -11.57
C PRO A 188 -26.37 5.56 -11.43
N LEU A 189 -25.76 4.86 -10.47
CA LEU A 189 -24.31 4.84 -10.24
C LEU A 189 -23.51 4.61 -11.53
N ARG A 190 -23.97 3.68 -12.37
CA ARG A 190 -23.34 3.32 -13.65
C ARG A 190 -23.21 4.52 -14.59
N GLU A 191 -24.28 5.30 -14.74
CA GLU A 191 -24.29 6.47 -15.63
C GLU A 191 -23.30 7.53 -15.16
N ILE A 192 -23.23 7.76 -13.83
CA ILE A 192 -22.30 8.73 -13.24
C ILE A 192 -20.86 8.27 -13.42
N ALA A 193 -20.56 7.00 -13.14
CA ALA A 193 -19.23 6.42 -13.31
C ALA A 193 -18.76 6.50 -14.78
N GLU A 194 -19.63 6.13 -15.73
CA GLU A 194 -19.33 6.21 -17.17
C GLU A 194 -19.10 7.67 -17.61
N THR A 195 -19.93 8.61 -17.13
CA THR A 195 -19.77 10.05 -17.42
C THR A 195 -18.42 10.58 -16.91
N ALA A 196 -18.02 10.20 -15.70
CA ALA A 196 -16.73 10.62 -15.13
C ALA A 196 -15.54 10.09 -15.93
N VAL A 197 -15.57 8.82 -16.35
CA VAL A 197 -14.51 8.22 -17.19
C VAL A 197 -14.44 8.89 -18.57
N LEU A 198 -15.59 9.22 -19.17
CA LEU A 198 -15.63 9.94 -20.45
C LEU A 198 -15.04 11.35 -20.33
N ALA A 199 -15.44 12.11 -19.32
CA ALA A 199 -14.91 13.46 -19.07
C ALA A 199 -13.39 13.45 -18.88
N TRP A 200 -12.87 12.48 -18.11
CA TRP A 200 -11.43 12.31 -17.92
C TRP A 200 -10.70 12.02 -19.24
N ARG A 201 -11.24 11.11 -20.08
CA ARG A 201 -10.64 10.77 -21.37
C ARG A 201 -10.56 11.96 -22.31
N THR A 202 -11.59 12.81 -22.35
CA THR A 202 -11.59 14.03 -23.16
C THR A 202 -10.49 14.98 -22.69
N GLN A 203 -10.37 15.22 -21.39
CA GLN A 203 -9.35 16.10 -20.81
C GLN A 203 -7.91 15.61 -21.10
N VAL A 204 -7.66 14.30 -21.00
CA VAL A 204 -6.36 13.70 -21.32
C VAL A 204 -6.07 13.75 -22.82
N GLY A 205 -7.09 13.55 -23.66
CA GLY A 205 -6.98 13.63 -25.12
C GLY A 205 -6.70 15.04 -25.64
N GLU A 206 -7.22 16.07 -24.98
CA GLU A 206 -6.93 17.49 -25.30
C GLU A 206 -5.54 17.94 -24.82
N SER A 207 -4.94 17.23 -23.86
CA SER A 207 -3.65 17.57 -23.26
C SER A 207 -2.43 16.89 -23.93
N ARG A 208 -2.64 16.10 -24.99
CA ARG A 208 -1.59 15.41 -25.77
C ARG A 208 -1.56 15.90 -27.21
#